data_AF-A0AAW2P2P7-F1
#
_entry.id   AF-A0AAW2P2P7-F1
#
_cell.length_a   1.000
_cell.length_b   1.000
_cell.length_c   1.000
_cell.angle_alpha   90.00
_cell.angle_beta   90.00
_cell.angle_gamma   90.00
#
_symmetry.space_group_name_H-M   'P 1'
#
loop_
_entity.id
_entity.type
_entity.pdbx_description
1 polymer ?
#
loop_
_entity_poly.entity_id
_entity_poly.type
_entity_poly.pdbx_seq_one_letter_code
_entity_poly.pdbx_strand_id
1 'polypeptide(L)'
;MDGPSPPLNARRVLTKDLIVNRLHMLVNGIAILALFFYRATTLLRIIQTRETPLVPYLTVIFAEIMFTFMWVLYQAYRWRPVKLEVYPERLPGDEKLPPVDVFICTADPSKEPSLGVMNTVVSALALDYPPDKLAVYLQDDGGSYVTLNAVREAWKFARFWVPFRRKYELKIACPAAYFSSKESAHEKVIGSSEFAAEKKIIEKKYAEFEEALEKNSVNARASVSRDHPPVIEVMTDENGDSNLKEMPLLVYIAREKRPGHPHHFKGGALNALLRVSAVITNAPYFVVLDCDMYCHNPLSARLAMCFYLDPKLAPKIAWVQFPQKFHN
;
A
#
# COMPACT_ATOMS: atom_id res chain seq x y z
N MET A 1 39.90 7.73 2.04
CA MET A 1 39.68 8.91 1.18
C MET A 1 38.34 8.67 0.52
N ASP A 2 37.26 9.07 1.17
CA ASP A 2 35.93 8.72 0.66
C ASP A 2 35.38 9.94 -0.06
N GLY A 3 35.36 9.86 -1.38
CA GLY A 3 34.66 10.84 -2.21
C GLY A 3 33.18 10.92 -1.83
N PRO A 4 32.46 11.96 -2.28
CA PRO A 4 31.04 12.11 -1.98
C PRO A 4 30.27 10.86 -2.45
N SER A 5 29.55 10.23 -1.52
CA SER A 5 28.73 9.05 -1.83
C SER A 5 27.75 9.36 -2.96
N PRO A 6 27.51 8.41 -3.88
CA PRO A 6 26.58 8.61 -4.98
C PRO A 6 25.16 8.86 -4.44
N PRO A 7 24.32 9.61 -5.17
CA PRO A 7 22.97 9.94 -4.70
C PRO A 7 22.09 8.68 -4.65
N LEU A 8 21.27 8.57 -3.59
CA LEU A 8 20.30 7.48 -3.38
C LEU A 8 19.03 7.64 -4.22
N ASN A 9 18.70 8.88 -4.58
CA ASN A 9 17.55 9.21 -5.40
C ASN A 9 17.90 10.37 -6.36
N ALA A 10 17.17 10.47 -7.45
CA ALA A 10 17.31 11.55 -8.43
C ALA A 10 15.94 12.10 -8.84
N ARG A 11 15.89 13.42 -8.99
CA ARG A 11 14.69 14.14 -9.44
C ARG A 11 14.90 14.64 -10.86
N ARG A 12 14.13 14.12 -11.81
CA ARG A 12 14.18 14.53 -13.22
C ARG A 12 12.90 15.24 -13.63
N VAL A 13 13.04 16.46 -14.17
CA VAL A 13 11.89 17.16 -14.77
C VAL A 13 11.61 16.56 -16.13
N LEU A 14 10.34 16.24 -16.40
CA LEU A 14 9.91 15.76 -17.72
C LEU A 14 9.70 16.98 -18.64
N THR A 15 10.79 17.43 -19.26
CA THR A 15 10.82 18.68 -20.04
C THR A 15 9.89 18.68 -21.24
N LYS A 16 9.79 17.55 -21.96
CA LYS A 16 8.86 17.39 -23.09
C LYS A 16 7.42 17.56 -22.63
N ASP A 17 7.00 16.82 -21.60
CA ASP A 17 5.66 16.88 -21.05
C ASP A 17 5.34 18.27 -20.48
N LEU A 18 6.31 18.91 -19.84
CA LEU A 18 6.18 20.29 -19.34
C LEU A 18 5.85 21.27 -20.47
N ILE A 19 6.55 21.19 -21.61
CA ILE A 19 6.31 22.07 -22.76
C ILE A 19 4.94 21.80 -23.36
N VAL A 20 4.62 20.52 -23.60
CA VAL A 20 3.32 20.11 -24.17
C VAL A 20 2.17 20.56 -23.27
N ASN A 21 2.26 20.33 -21.96
CA ASN A 21 1.24 20.73 -21.00
C ASN A 21 1.05 22.25 -20.97
N ARG A 22 2.13 23.03 -21.00
CA ARG A 22 2.05 24.50 -20.98
C ARG A 22 1.45 25.07 -22.25
N LEU A 23 1.80 24.51 -23.41
CA LEU A 23 1.17 24.89 -24.67
C LEU A 23 -0.32 24.55 -24.66
N HIS A 24 -0.69 23.35 -24.21
CA HIS A 24 -2.07 22.93 -24.05
C HIS A 24 -2.85 23.86 -23.11
N MET A 25 -2.26 24.23 -21.96
CA MET A 25 -2.86 25.19 -21.02
C MET A 25 -3.10 26.56 -21.66
N LEU A 26 -2.14 27.08 -22.41
CA LEU A 26 -2.25 28.37 -23.09
C LEU A 26 -3.38 28.36 -24.12
N VAL A 27 -3.40 27.34 -24.99
CA VAL A 27 -4.41 27.22 -26.06
C VAL A 27 -5.82 27.08 -25.48
N ASN A 28 -6.00 26.21 -24.48
CA ASN A 28 -7.30 26.06 -23.81
C ASN A 28 -7.69 27.31 -23.04
N GLY A 29 -6.74 28.00 -22.38
CA GLY A 29 -7.00 29.25 -21.70
C GLY A 29 -7.53 30.33 -22.65
N ILE A 30 -6.95 30.45 -23.84
CA ILE A 30 -7.44 31.37 -24.88
C ILE A 30 -8.86 30.99 -25.33
N ALA A 31 -9.12 29.69 -25.56
CA ALA A 31 -10.44 29.21 -25.96
C ALA A 31 -11.52 29.49 -24.88
N ILE A 32 -11.17 29.29 -23.61
CA ILE A 32 -12.05 29.60 -22.47
C ILE A 32 -12.32 31.10 -22.37
N LEU A 33 -11.30 31.95 -22.55
CA LEU A 33 -11.48 33.41 -22.56
C LEU A 33 -12.38 33.85 -23.72
N ALA A 34 -12.20 33.28 -24.91
CA ALA A 34 -13.05 33.55 -26.06
C ALA A 34 -14.50 33.10 -25.82
N LEU A 35 -14.70 31.95 -25.18
CA LEU A 35 -16.02 31.46 -24.78
C LEU A 35 -16.69 32.43 -23.79
N PHE A 36 -15.98 32.86 -22.73
CA PHE A 36 -16.54 33.82 -21.77
C PHE A 36 -16.82 35.17 -22.39
N PHE A 37 -15.98 35.64 -23.32
CA PHE A 37 -16.26 36.85 -24.08
C PHE A 37 -17.56 36.71 -24.89
N TYR A 38 -17.71 35.60 -25.63
CA TYR A 38 -18.93 35.29 -26.37
C TYR A 38 -20.17 35.23 -25.46
N ARG A 39 -20.04 34.60 -24.28
CA ARG A 39 -21.11 34.49 -23.29
C ARG A 39 -21.49 35.86 -22.72
N ALA A 40 -20.52 36.70 -22.40
CA ALA A 40 -20.76 38.05 -21.90
C ALA A 40 -21.45 38.93 -22.95
N THR A 41 -20.97 38.93 -24.20
CA THR A 41 -21.59 39.71 -25.29
C THR A 41 -23.01 39.25 -25.60
N THR A 42 -23.26 37.94 -25.54
CA THR A 42 -24.58 37.38 -25.78
C THR A 42 -25.52 37.67 -24.61
N LEU A 43 -25.06 37.59 -23.36
CA LEU A 43 -25.83 38.00 -22.18
C LEU A 43 -26.33 39.46 -22.30
N LEU A 44 -25.45 40.37 -22.73
CA LEU A 44 -25.83 41.77 -22.97
C LEU A 44 -26.92 41.89 -24.03
N ARG A 45 -26.82 41.16 -25.14
CA ARG A 45 -27.85 41.12 -26.19
C ARG A 45 -29.18 40.58 -25.64
N ILE A 46 -29.15 39.50 -24.84
CA ILE A 46 -30.35 38.89 -24.25
C ILE A 46 -31.06 39.88 -23.32
N ILE A 47 -30.31 40.62 -22.50
CA ILE A 47 -30.86 41.65 -21.61
C ILE A 47 -31.54 42.77 -22.40
N GLN A 48 -30.97 43.15 -23.55
CA GLN A 48 -31.49 44.20 -24.42
C GLN A 48 -32.73 43.77 -25.23
N THR A 49 -32.70 42.57 -25.84
CA THR A 49 -33.78 42.13 -26.76
C THR A 49 -34.90 41.34 -26.07
N ARG A 50 -34.62 40.73 -24.91
CA ARG A 50 -35.54 39.85 -24.14
C ARG A 50 -36.13 38.66 -24.93
N GLU A 51 -35.54 38.29 -26.06
CA GLU A 51 -36.07 37.24 -26.94
C GLU A 51 -35.78 35.81 -26.44
N THR A 52 -34.79 35.64 -25.57
CA THR A 52 -34.40 34.31 -25.05
C THR A 52 -34.59 34.22 -23.53
N PRO A 53 -34.93 33.02 -23.01
CA PRO A 53 -35.11 32.84 -21.58
C PRO A 53 -33.77 32.98 -20.85
N LEU A 54 -33.72 33.93 -19.91
CA LEU A 54 -32.50 34.28 -19.16
C LEU A 54 -32.03 33.15 -18.23
N VAL A 55 -32.97 32.44 -17.59
CA VAL A 55 -32.67 31.44 -16.56
C VAL A 55 -31.82 30.27 -17.11
N PRO A 56 -32.19 29.58 -18.21
CA PRO A 56 -31.35 28.54 -18.80
C PRO A 56 -29.95 29.05 -19.18
N TYR A 57 -29.86 30.28 -19.66
CA TYR A 57 -28.60 30.88 -20.08
C TYR A 57 -27.65 31.13 -18.89
N LEU A 58 -28.18 31.65 -17.78
CA LEU A 58 -27.43 31.81 -16.54
C LEU A 58 -26.97 30.48 -15.96
N THR A 59 -27.81 29.43 -16.03
CA THR A 59 -27.42 28.08 -15.60
C THR A 59 -26.24 27.55 -16.40
N VAL A 60 -26.21 27.76 -17.72
CA VAL A 60 -25.09 27.34 -18.58
C VAL A 60 -23.81 28.11 -18.21
N ILE A 61 -23.88 29.44 -18.04
CA ILE A 61 -22.72 30.23 -17.62
C ILE A 61 -22.20 29.75 -16.27
N PHE A 62 -23.08 29.47 -15.30
CA PHE A 62 -22.67 28.97 -14.00
C PHE A 62 -21.94 27.62 -14.11
N ALA A 63 -22.45 26.70 -14.93
CA ALA A 63 -21.78 25.42 -15.19
C ALA A 63 -20.40 25.63 -15.83
N GLU A 64 -20.28 26.51 -16.83
CA GLU A 64 -19.01 26.84 -17.50
C GLU A 64 -17.99 27.47 -16.54
N ILE A 65 -18.43 28.32 -15.60
CA ILE A 65 -17.58 28.86 -14.52
C ILE A 65 -17.07 27.74 -13.62
N MET A 66 -17.95 26.83 -13.19
CA MET A 66 -17.55 25.69 -12.35
C MET A 66 -16.58 24.76 -13.08
N PHE A 67 -16.83 24.43 -14.35
CA PHE A 67 -15.91 23.62 -15.14
C PHE A 67 -14.56 24.32 -15.37
N THR A 68 -14.57 25.62 -15.63
CA THR A 68 -13.34 26.41 -15.77
C THR A 68 -12.56 26.42 -14.46
N PHE A 69 -13.22 26.64 -13.33
CA PHE A 69 -12.60 26.62 -12.01
C PHE A 69 -11.94 25.27 -11.74
N MET A 70 -12.65 24.17 -11.96
CA MET A 70 -12.08 22.82 -11.84
C MET A 70 -10.88 22.65 -12.79
N TRP A 71 -11.00 23.07 -14.05
CA TRP A 71 -9.92 23.00 -15.03
C TRP A 71 -8.66 23.76 -14.56
N VAL A 72 -8.80 24.96 -14.00
CA VAL A 72 -7.68 25.73 -13.44
C VAL A 72 -7.01 24.96 -12.30
N LEU A 73 -7.78 24.36 -11.38
CA LEU A 73 -7.23 23.54 -10.31
C LEU A 73 -6.45 22.34 -10.85
N TYR A 74 -6.95 21.69 -11.90
CA TYR A 74 -6.26 20.55 -12.54
C TYR A 74 -4.94 20.92 -13.21
N GLN A 75 -4.74 22.18 -13.59
CA GLN A 75 -3.49 22.63 -14.23
C GLN A 75 -2.28 22.57 -13.28
N ALA A 76 -2.50 22.69 -11.97
CA ALA A 76 -1.42 22.62 -10.97
C ALA A 76 -0.61 21.31 -11.10
N TYR A 77 -1.28 20.18 -11.33
CA TYR A 77 -0.62 18.86 -11.50
C TYR A 77 0.22 18.75 -12.78
N ARG A 78 -0.16 19.49 -13.82
CA ARG A 78 0.48 19.43 -15.15
C ARG A 78 1.57 20.49 -15.34
N TRP A 79 1.69 21.45 -14.42
CA TRP A 79 2.58 22.60 -14.56
C TRP A 79 4.08 22.25 -14.61
N ARG A 80 4.49 21.28 -13.79
CA ARG A 80 5.88 20.83 -13.70
C ARG A 80 5.94 19.33 -13.35
N PRO A 81 5.66 18.44 -14.32
CA PRO A 81 5.75 17.00 -14.10
C PRO A 81 7.20 16.59 -13.81
N VAL A 82 7.35 15.72 -12.81
CA VAL A 82 8.64 15.27 -12.30
C VAL A 82 8.61 13.77 -12.16
N LYS A 83 9.69 13.12 -12.58
CA LYS A 83 9.97 11.70 -12.31
C LYS A 83 10.99 11.60 -11.19
N LEU A 84 10.71 10.73 -10.22
CA LEU A 84 11.65 10.35 -9.17
C LEU A 84 12.26 9.00 -9.54
N GLU A 85 13.58 8.92 -9.46
CA GLU A 85 14.35 7.69 -9.67
C GLU A 85 15.05 7.35 -8.35
N VAL A 86 15.13 6.05 -8.03
CA VAL A 86 15.68 5.54 -6.76
C VAL A 86 16.69 4.45 -7.07
N TYR A 87 17.71 4.35 -6.22
CA TYR A 87 18.87 3.47 -6.40
C TYR A 87 19.06 2.61 -5.14
N PRO A 88 18.22 1.58 -4.91
CA PRO A 88 18.30 0.74 -3.72
C PRO A 88 19.65 0.03 -3.57
N GLU A 89 20.36 -0.23 -4.68
CA GLU A 89 21.70 -0.82 -4.69
C GLU A 89 22.77 0.06 -4.03
N ARG A 90 22.48 1.35 -3.81
CA ARG A 90 23.37 2.32 -3.17
C ARG A 90 23.04 2.53 -1.69
N LEU A 91 22.01 1.87 -1.17
CA LEU A 91 21.69 1.92 0.25
C LEU A 91 22.85 1.37 1.08
N PRO A 92 22.98 1.84 2.33
CA PRO A 92 23.96 1.23 3.22
C PRO A 92 23.60 -0.24 3.49
N GLY A 93 24.59 -1.02 3.93
CA GLY A 93 24.36 -2.42 4.30
C GLY A 93 23.29 -2.58 5.38
N ASP A 94 22.69 -3.77 5.41
CA ASP A 94 21.53 -4.14 6.23
C ASP A 94 21.66 -3.77 7.71
N GLU A 95 22.87 -3.88 8.26
CA GLU A 95 23.25 -3.46 9.62
C GLU A 95 22.90 -2.00 9.94
N LYS A 96 22.96 -1.12 8.94
CA LYS A 96 22.72 0.34 9.10
C LYS A 96 21.31 0.77 8.73
N LEU A 97 20.47 -0.14 8.22
CA LEU A 97 19.08 0.16 7.93
C LEU A 97 18.28 0.38 9.23
N PRO A 98 17.32 1.30 9.26
CA PRO A 98 16.46 1.51 10.43
C PRO A 98 15.35 0.45 10.53
N PRO A 99 14.75 0.20 11.70
CA PRO A 99 13.54 -0.62 11.79
C PRO A 99 12.35 -0.04 11.03
N VAL A 100 11.49 -0.91 10.50
CA VAL A 100 10.27 -0.57 9.76
C VAL A 100 9.13 -1.48 10.20
N ASP A 101 8.02 -0.88 10.60
CA ASP A 101 6.79 -1.62 10.91
C ASP A 101 5.79 -1.56 9.74
N VAL A 102 5.09 -2.65 9.45
CA VAL A 102 4.02 -2.70 8.45
C VAL A 102 2.69 -2.87 9.17
N PHE A 103 1.78 -1.94 8.93
CA PHE A 103 0.45 -1.89 9.54
C PHE A 103 -0.60 -2.31 8.52
N ILE A 104 -1.32 -3.38 8.84
CA ILE A 104 -2.45 -3.89 8.06
C ILE A 104 -3.68 -3.81 8.95
N CYS A 105 -4.78 -3.26 8.44
CA CYS A 105 -6.06 -3.22 9.15
C CYS A 105 -7.09 -4.05 8.40
N THR A 106 -7.84 -4.88 9.12
CA THR A 106 -9.00 -5.60 8.59
C THR A 106 -10.25 -5.29 9.41
N ALA A 107 -11.40 -5.19 8.75
CA ALA A 107 -12.68 -4.83 9.36
C ALA A 107 -13.38 -6.04 9.99
N ASP A 108 -13.65 -7.07 9.21
CA ASP A 108 -14.20 -8.34 9.68
C ASP A 108 -14.10 -9.42 8.59
N PRO A 109 -13.96 -10.72 8.97
CA PRO A 109 -13.73 -11.80 8.00
C PRO A 109 -14.92 -12.10 7.07
N SER A 110 -16.09 -11.49 7.30
CA SER A 110 -17.26 -11.66 6.44
C SER A 110 -17.28 -10.69 5.26
N LYS A 111 -16.73 -9.48 5.43
CA LYS A 111 -16.57 -8.49 4.37
C LYS A 111 -15.23 -8.60 3.65
N GLU A 112 -14.20 -8.98 4.39
CA GLU A 112 -12.83 -9.08 3.91
C GLU A 112 -12.36 -10.53 4.10
N PRO A 113 -12.44 -11.37 3.05
CA PRO A 113 -12.14 -12.79 3.16
C PRO A 113 -10.73 -13.03 3.70
N SER A 114 -10.60 -13.90 4.72
CA SER A 114 -9.34 -14.16 5.41
C SER A 114 -8.19 -14.52 4.46
N LEU A 115 -8.47 -15.27 3.38
CA LEU A 115 -7.42 -15.63 2.40
C LEU A 115 -6.79 -14.40 1.74
N GLY A 116 -7.58 -13.40 1.37
CA GLY A 116 -7.05 -12.16 0.79
C GLY A 116 -6.19 -11.40 1.79
N VAL A 117 -6.72 -11.22 3.01
CA VAL A 117 -6.01 -10.51 4.09
C VAL A 117 -4.69 -11.22 4.45
N MET A 118 -4.71 -12.55 4.58
CA MET A 118 -3.52 -13.31 4.95
C MET A 118 -2.48 -13.36 3.84
N ASN A 119 -2.88 -13.34 2.55
CA ASN A 119 -1.94 -13.17 1.45
C ASN A 119 -1.21 -11.81 1.54
N THR A 120 -1.92 -10.75 1.93
CA THR A 120 -1.31 -9.43 2.20
C THR A 120 -0.33 -9.49 3.39
N VAL A 121 -0.70 -10.16 4.49
CA VAL A 121 0.18 -10.37 5.66
C VAL A 121 1.44 -11.14 5.28
N VAL A 122 1.30 -12.27 4.59
CA VAL A 122 2.44 -13.09 4.13
C VAL A 122 3.31 -12.33 3.15
N SER A 123 2.72 -11.53 2.25
CA SER A 123 3.47 -10.66 1.34
C SER A 123 4.27 -9.59 2.07
N ALA A 124 3.74 -9.04 3.18
CA ALA A 124 4.45 -8.06 4.00
C ALA A 124 5.64 -8.69 4.74
N LEU A 125 5.48 -9.91 5.27
CA LEU A 125 6.59 -10.68 5.87
C LEU A 125 7.67 -11.05 4.85
N ALA A 126 7.30 -11.20 3.57
CA ALA A 126 8.21 -11.55 2.49
C ALA A 126 8.96 -10.36 1.87
N LEU A 127 8.80 -9.14 2.40
CA LEU A 127 9.57 -7.97 1.98
C LEU A 127 11.08 -8.23 2.11
N ASP A 128 11.85 -7.67 1.18
CA ASP A 128 13.30 -7.72 1.20
C ASP A 128 13.84 -6.65 2.17
N TYR A 129 13.84 -7.00 3.45
CA TYR A 129 14.33 -6.18 4.55
C TYR A 129 14.93 -7.07 5.64
N PRO A 130 15.87 -6.57 6.47
CA PRO A 130 16.45 -7.36 7.55
C PRO A 130 15.36 -7.88 8.51
N PRO A 131 15.32 -9.20 8.81
CA PRO A 131 14.24 -9.80 9.60
C PRO A 131 14.11 -9.21 11.01
N ASP A 132 15.24 -8.87 11.62
CA ASP A 132 15.32 -8.24 12.94
C ASP A 132 14.84 -6.79 12.96
N LYS A 133 14.62 -6.19 11.78
CA LYS A 133 14.22 -4.79 11.59
C LYS A 133 12.88 -4.63 10.90
N LEU A 134 12.21 -5.73 10.57
CA LEU A 134 10.90 -5.73 9.97
C LEU A 134 9.90 -6.35 10.95
N ALA A 135 8.80 -5.66 11.18
CA ALA A 135 7.68 -6.22 11.93
C ALA A 135 6.37 -5.95 11.18
N VAL A 136 5.45 -6.90 11.24
CA VAL A 136 4.14 -6.82 10.60
C VAL A 136 3.08 -6.88 11.69
N TYR A 137 2.17 -5.92 11.67
CA TYR A 137 1.07 -5.81 12.62
C TYR A 137 -0.25 -5.92 11.86
N LEU A 138 -1.08 -6.88 12.25
CA LEU A 138 -2.46 -6.96 11.78
C LEU A 138 -3.39 -6.48 12.90
N GLN A 139 -4.15 -5.42 12.62
CA GLN A 139 -5.26 -4.98 13.47
C GLN A 139 -6.58 -5.52 12.93
N ASP A 140 -7.24 -6.34 13.73
CA ASP A 140 -8.58 -6.86 13.49
C ASP A 140 -9.63 -6.03 14.21
N ASP A 141 -10.36 -5.21 13.45
CA ASP A 141 -11.44 -4.39 13.99
C ASP A 141 -12.68 -5.22 14.35
N GLY A 142 -12.77 -6.48 13.89
CA GLY A 142 -13.87 -7.38 14.18
C GLY A 142 -13.70 -8.15 15.49
N GLY A 143 -12.48 -8.18 16.04
CA GLY A 143 -12.15 -8.97 17.23
C GLY A 143 -12.51 -10.44 17.08
N SER A 144 -12.33 -10.97 15.87
CA SER A 144 -12.81 -12.29 15.48
C SER A 144 -11.78 -13.38 15.75
N TYR A 145 -12.22 -14.44 16.43
CA TYR A 145 -11.38 -15.64 16.59
C TYR A 145 -11.04 -16.31 15.25
N VAL A 146 -11.85 -16.10 14.20
CA VAL A 146 -11.58 -16.61 12.84
C VAL A 146 -10.41 -15.87 12.23
N THR A 147 -10.36 -14.54 12.37
CA THR A 147 -9.21 -13.74 11.92
C THR A 147 -7.95 -14.12 12.70
N LEU A 148 -8.03 -14.25 14.03
CA LEU A 148 -6.90 -14.67 14.84
C LEU A 148 -6.34 -16.04 14.41
N ASN A 149 -7.22 -17.03 14.23
CA ASN A 149 -6.81 -18.34 13.73
C ASN A 149 -6.23 -18.26 12.31
N ALA A 150 -6.76 -17.39 11.45
CA ALA A 150 -6.20 -17.15 10.12
C ALA A 150 -4.77 -16.59 10.18
N VAL A 151 -4.47 -15.68 11.12
CA VAL A 151 -3.09 -15.19 11.32
C VAL A 151 -2.16 -16.31 11.77
N ARG A 152 -2.61 -17.19 12.66
CA ARG A 152 -1.81 -18.35 13.10
C ARG A 152 -1.51 -19.30 11.93
N GLU A 153 -2.49 -19.58 11.06
CA GLU A 153 -2.26 -20.38 9.86
C GLU A 153 -1.35 -19.65 8.85
N ALA A 154 -1.49 -18.34 8.70
CA ALA A 154 -0.62 -17.52 7.86
C ALA A 154 0.83 -17.55 8.34
N TRP A 155 1.05 -17.49 9.67
CA TRP A 155 2.37 -17.63 10.28
C TRP A 155 3.01 -18.99 9.96
N LYS A 156 2.24 -20.08 10.10
CA LYS A 156 2.71 -21.43 9.75
C LYS A 156 3.13 -21.53 8.28
N PHE A 157 2.34 -20.98 7.37
CA PHE A 157 2.67 -20.97 5.94
C PHE A 157 3.86 -20.04 5.62
N ALA A 158 3.92 -18.86 6.25
CA ALA A 158 4.98 -17.87 6.03
C ALA A 158 6.38 -18.43 6.32
N ARG A 159 6.51 -19.35 7.29
CA ARG A 159 7.77 -20.05 7.58
C ARG A 159 8.32 -20.86 6.41
N PHE A 160 7.48 -21.28 5.48
CA PHE A 160 7.90 -21.96 4.26
C PHE A 160 8.07 -20.95 3.11
N TRP A 161 7.12 -20.01 2.98
CA TRP A 161 7.10 -19.03 1.90
C TRP A 161 8.25 -18.02 1.97
N VAL A 162 8.50 -17.42 3.13
CA VAL A 162 9.49 -16.33 3.28
C VAL A 162 10.91 -16.82 2.97
N PRO A 163 11.41 -17.94 3.53
CA PRO A 163 12.73 -18.46 3.16
C PRO A 163 12.81 -18.87 1.70
N PHE A 164 11.79 -19.53 1.16
CA PHE A 164 11.73 -19.92 -0.27
C PHE A 164 11.83 -18.69 -1.18
N ARG A 165 11.05 -17.65 -0.89
CA ARG A 165 11.04 -16.41 -1.67
C ARG A 165 12.40 -15.73 -1.65
N ARG A 166 13.09 -15.72 -0.51
CA ARG A 166 14.43 -15.12 -0.37
C ARG A 166 15.51 -15.96 -1.03
N LYS A 167 15.51 -17.28 -0.83
CA LYS A 167 16.46 -18.24 -1.44
C LYS A 167 16.50 -18.11 -2.96
N TYR A 168 15.35 -17.91 -3.59
CA TYR A 168 15.22 -17.80 -5.04
C TYR A 168 14.98 -16.38 -5.56
N GLU A 169 15.08 -15.37 -4.68
CA GLU A 169 14.91 -13.94 -5.00
C GLU A 169 13.66 -13.62 -5.84
N LEU A 170 12.53 -14.27 -5.53
CA LEU A 170 11.32 -14.15 -6.35
C LEU A 170 10.85 -12.69 -6.40
N LYS A 171 10.43 -12.26 -7.60
CA LYS A 171 9.99 -10.88 -7.84
C LYS A 171 8.62 -10.58 -7.26
N ILE A 172 7.78 -11.59 -7.06
CA ILE A 172 6.43 -11.44 -6.54
C ILE A 172 6.42 -11.92 -5.08
N ALA A 173 6.17 -11.02 -4.14
CA ALA A 173 6.13 -11.35 -2.71
C ALA A 173 4.81 -12.02 -2.28
N CYS A 174 3.70 -11.72 -2.96
CA CYS A 174 2.38 -12.24 -2.63
C CYS A 174 2.19 -13.67 -3.20
N PRO A 175 1.89 -14.68 -2.35
CA PRO A 175 1.73 -16.07 -2.79
C PRO A 175 0.61 -16.24 -3.83
N ALA A 176 -0.59 -15.73 -3.57
CA ALA A 176 -1.71 -15.80 -4.51
C ALA A 176 -1.36 -15.17 -5.88
N ALA A 177 -0.65 -14.04 -5.89
CA ALA A 177 -0.21 -13.40 -7.13
C ALA A 177 0.89 -14.20 -7.84
N TYR A 178 1.79 -14.83 -7.09
CA TYR A 178 2.86 -15.66 -7.63
C TYR A 178 2.30 -16.91 -8.35
N PHE A 179 1.38 -17.62 -7.71
CA PHE A 179 0.78 -18.83 -8.26
C PHE A 179 -0.23 -18.56 -9.39
N SER A 180 -0.83 -17.37 -9.44
CA SER A 180 -1.75 -16.98 -10.52
C SER A 180 -1.07 -16.29 -11.72
N SER A 181 0.11 -15.69 -11.54
CA SER A 181 0.79 -14.90 -12.59
C SER A 181 1.46 -15.78 -13.66
N LYS A 182 1.38 -15.35 -14.92
CA LYS A 182 2.17 -15.90 -16.03
C LYS A 182 3.66 -15.49 -15.96
N GLU A 183 4.01 -14.47 -15.18
CA GLU A 183 5.39 -13.99 -15.01
C GLU A 183 6.21 -14.98 -14.17
N SER A 184 5.58 -15.68 -13.22
CA SER A 184 6.21 -16.79 -12.48
C SER A 184 6.57 -17.98 -13.39
N ALA A 185 6.00 -18.06 -14.60
CA ALA A 185 6.40 -19.04 -15.61
C ALA A 185 7.74 -18.69 -16.28
N HIS A 186 8.20 -17.43 -16.24
CA HIS A 186 9.52 -17.03 -16.78
C HIS A 186 10.65 -17.23 -15.76
N GLU A 187 10.33 -17.26 -14.45
CA GLU A 187 11.26 -17.68 -13.40
C GLU A 187 11.56 -19.19 -13.44
N LYS A 188 10.82 -19.98 -14.25
CA LYS A 188 11.16 -21.38 -14.60
C LYS A 188 12.56 -21.53 -15.22
N VAL A 189 13.20 -20.44 -15.63
CA VAL A 189 14.55 -20.42 -16.20
C VAL A 189 15.65 -20.51 -15.12
N ILE A 190 15.31 -20.39 -13.82
CA ILE A 190 16.21 -20.77 -12.72
C ILE A 190 16.24 -22.30 -12.62
N GLY A 191 16.94 -22.92 -13.57
CA GLY A 191 16.90 -24.35 -13.89
C GLY A 191 17.65 -25.27 -12.94
N SER A 192 17.23 -25.37 -11.68
CA SER A 192 17.65 -26.47 -10.80
C SER A 192 16.48 -27.43 -10.50
N SER A 193 16.76 -28.74 -10.52
CA SER A 193 15.80 -29.78 -10.09
C SER A 193 15.27 -29.52 -8.66
N GLU A 194 16.13 -28.94 -7.82
CA GLU A 194 15.84 -28.53 -6.45
C GLU A 194 14.74 -27.46 -6.38
N PHE A 195 14.82 -26.40 -7.19
CA PHE A 195 13.80 -25.35 -7.23
C PHE A 195 12.43 -25.92 -7.60
N ALA A 196 12.36 -26.80 -8.60
CA ALA A 196 11.11 -27.42 -9.01
C ALA A 196 10.51 -28.32 -7.92
N ALA A 197 11.35 -29.07 -7.20
CA ALA A 197 10.92 -29.91 -6.08
C ALA A 197 10.42 -29.06 -4.90
N GLU A 198 11.17 -28.03 -4.49
CA GLU A 198 10.75 -27.11 -3.42
C GLU A 198 9.49 -26.35 -3.79
N LYS A 199 9.40 -25.82 -5.01
CA LYS A 199 8.20 -25.11 -5.49
C LYS A 199 6.95 -25.98 -5.37
N LYS A 200 7.03 -27.27 -5.72
CA LYS A 200 5.91 -28.20 -5.60
C LYS A 200 5.50 -28.44 -4.14
N ILE A 201 6.47 -28.46 -3.22
CA ILE A 201 6.21 -28.55 -1.77
C ILE A 201 5.49 -27.28 -1.31
N ILE A 202 5.98 -26.09 -1.68
CA ILE A 202 5.38 -24.80 -1.32
C ILE A 202 3.96 -24.67 -1.90
N GLU A 203 3.74 -25.08 -3.15
CA GLU A 203 2.43 -25.08 -3.79
C GLU A 203 1.44 -25.97 -3.02
N LYS A 204 1.87 -27.17 -2.60
CA LYS A 204 1.06 -28.02 -1.74
C LYS A 204 0.76 -27.36 -0.38
N LYS A 205 1.77 -26.73 0.24
CA LYS A 205 1.59 -26.01 1.51
C LYS A 205 0.66 -24.81 1.39
N TYR A 206 0.67 -24.13 0.25
CA TYR A 206 -0.24 -23.04 -0.02
C TYR A 206 -1.69 -23.55 -0.17
N ALA A 207 -1.91 -24.68 -0.85
CA ALA A 207 -3.23 -25.31 -0.93
C ALA A 207 -3.74 -25.79 0.45
N GLU A 208 -2.87 -26.40 1.28
CA GLU A 208 -3.20 -26.76 2.67
C GLU A 208 -3.62 -25.53 3.50
N PHE A 209 -2.93 -24.40 3.28
CA PHE A 209 -3.24 -23.12 3.92
C PHE A 209 -4.58 -22.54 3.45
N GLU A 210 -4.87 -22.55 2.14
CA GLU A 210 -6.16 -22.12 1.59
C GLU A 210 -7.31 -22.93 2.19
N GLU A 211 -7.18 -24.27 2.19
CA GLU A 211 -8.19 -25.17 2.75
C GLU A 211 -8.41 -24.93 4.26
N ALA A 212 -7.34 -24.68 5.02
CA ALA A 212 -7.44 -24.38 6.45
C ALA A 212 -8.20 -23.06 6.71
N LEU A 213 -7.96 -22.04 5.89
CA LEU A 213 -8.68 -20.76 6.00
C LEU A 213 -10.16 -20.90 5.63
N GLU A 214 -10.46 -21.66 4.58
CA GLU A 214 -11.85 -21.93 4.16
C GLU A 214 -12.63 -22.65 5.27
N LYS A 215 -12.06 -23.71 5.86
CA LYS A 215 -12.67 -24.43 6.99
C LYS A 215 -12.96 -23.53 8.18
N ASN A 216 -12.05 -22.61 8.50
CA ASN A 216 -12.21 -21.67 9.61
C ASN A 216 -13.22 -20.55 9.31
N SER A 217 -13.51 -20.27 8.03
CA SER A 217 -14.38 -19.17 7.61
C SER A 217 -15.88 -19.43 7.77
N VAL A 218 -16.31 -20.69 7.98
CA VAL A 218 -17.72 -21.11 8.02
C VAL A 218 -18.56 -20.30 9.02
N ASN A 219 -17.96 -19.90 10.15
CA ASN A 219 -18.63 -19.12 11.21
C ASN A 219 -18.16 -17.66 11.29
N ALA A 220 -17.59 -17.11 10.21
CA ALA A 220 -17.00 -15.76 10.19
C ALA A 220 -17.94 -14.69 10.73
N ARG A 221 -19.21 -14.67 10.33
CA ARG A 221 -20.16 -13.64 10.79
C ARG A 221 -20.48 -13.73 12.29
N ALA A 222 -20.56 -14.94 12.84
CA ALA A 222 -20.85 -15.18 14.25
C ALA A 222 -19.64 -14.93 15.17
N SER A 223 -18.44 -14.92 14.59
CA SER A 223 -17.19 -14.73 15.31
C SER A 223 -16.88 -13.27 15.67
N VAL A 224 -17.56 -12.31 15.05
CA VAL A 224 -17.32 -10.87 15.23
C VAL A 224 -18.06 -10.37 16.47
N SER A 225 -17.35 -9.66 17.35
CA SER A 225 -17.95 -9.01 18.52
C SER A 225 -17.78 -7.50 18.44
N ARG A 226 -18.79 -6.75 18.91
CA ARG A 226 -18.67 -5.30 19.19
C ARG A 226 -18.40 -4.99 20.65
N ASP A 227 -18.34 -6.03 21.48
CA ASP A 227 -18.05 -5.97 22.90
C ASP A 227 -17.02 -7.05 23.23
N HIS A 228 -15.75 -6.66 23.29
CA HIS A 228 -14.66 -7.57 23.59
C HIS A 228 -13.47 -6.83 24.21
N PRO A 229 -12.72 -7.48 25.12
CA PRO A 229 -11.46 -6.94 25.63
C PRO A 229 -10.42 -6.81 24.51
N PRO A 230 -9.33 -6.06 24.74
CA PRO A 230 -8.22 -6.04 23.81
C PRO A 230 -7.50 -7.40 23.82
N VAL A 231 -7.04 -7.83 22.65
CA VAL A 231 -6.22 -9.03 22.46
C VAL A 231 -4.97 -8.63 21.71
N ILE A 232 -3.81 -9.04 22.20
CA ILE A 232 -2.52 -8.88 21.51
C ILE A 232 -1.85 -10.23 21.54
N GLU A 233 -1.48 -10.75 20.37
CA GLU A 233 -0.77 -12.02 20.24
C GLU A 233 0.44 -11.82 19.33
N VAL A 234 1.63 -12.06 19.89
CA VAL A 234 2.88 -12.08 19.13
C VAL A 234 3.10 -13.50 18.65
N MET A 235 3.20 -13.68 17.34
CA MET A 235 3.43 -14.99 16.76
C MET A 235 4.87 -15.42 17.02
N THR A 236 5.02 -16.42 17.89
CA THR A 236 6.30 -17.05 18.22
C THR A 236 6.21 -18.55 17.97
N ASP A 237 7.35 -19.23 17.86
CA ASP A 237 7.36 -20.70 17.87
C ASP A 237 7.53 -21.19 19.31
N GLU A 238 6.75 -22.19 19.70
CA GLU A 238 6.92 -22.88 20.99
C GLU A 238 8.13 -23.84 20.95
N ASN A 239 8.59 -24.23 19.75
CA ASN A 239 9.56 -25.32 19.57
C ASN A 239 11.03 -24.89 19.30
N GLY A 240 11.35 -23.60 19.36
CA GLY A 240 12.75 -23.13 19.29
C GLY A 240 13.51 -23.43 17.99
N ASP A 241 12.80 -23.53 16.86
CA ASP A 241 13.39 -23.86 15.55
C ASP A 241 14.38 -22.77 15.06
N SER A 242 15.56 -23.18 14.60
CA SER A 242 16.65 -22.26 14.19
C SER A 242 16.30 -21.37 12.99
N ASN A 243 15.30 -21.76 12.20
CA ASN A 243 14.80 -20.99 11.06
C ASN A 243 14.10 -19.66 11.46
N LEU A 244 13.84 -19.44 12.75
CA LEU A 244 13.21 -18.21 13.26
C LEU A 244 14.10 -16.98 13.15
N LYS A 245 15.44 -17.13 13.10
CA LYS A 245 16.34 -15.98 12.95
C LYS A 245 16.11 -15.21 11.65
N GLU A 246 15.46 -15.83 10.68
CA GLU A 246 15.16 -15.22 9.39
C GLU A 246 13.72 -14.70 9.28
N MET A 247 12.87 -14.87 10.30
CA MET A 247 11.47 -14.44 10.21
C MET A 247 11.25 -13.05 10.83
N PRO A 248 10.59 -12.13 10.10
CA PRO A 248 10.12 -10.88 10.70
C PRO A 248 9.08 -11.13 11.80
N LEU A 249 8.95 -10.19 12.73
CA LEU A 249 7.95 -10.26 13.78
C LEU A 249 6.54 -10.16 13.18
N LEU A 250 5.59 -10.98 13.64
CA LEU A 250 4.18 -10.85 13.31
C LEU A 250 3.36 -10.67 14.60
N VAL A 251 2.58 -9.60 14.66
CA VAL A 251 1.74 -9.26 15.82
C VAL A 251 0.29 -9.12 15.39
N TYR A 252 -0.58 -9.94 15.97
CA TYR A 252 -2.02 -9.75 15.90
C TYR A 252 -2.49 -8.82 17.01
N ILE A 253 -3.37 -7.90 16.67
CA ILE A 253 -4.01 -6.99 17.61
C ILE A 253 -5.51 -6.99 17.30
N ALA A 254 -6.31 -7.08 18.35
CA ALA A 254 -7.71 -6.64 18.35
C ALA A 254 -7.84 -5.64 19.49
N ARG A 255 -8.07 -4.37 19.16
CA ARG A 255 -8.29 -3.32 20.16
C ARG A 255 -9.59 -3.55 20.95
N GLU A 256 -9.64 -3.04 22.18
CA GLU A 256 -10.89 -3.07 22.96
C GLU A 256 -12.03 -2.36 22.24
N LYS A 257 -13.22 -2.97 22.26
CA LYS A 257 -14.46 -2.35 21.81
C LYS A 257 -15.55 -2.56 22.84
N ARG A 258 -16.31 -1.49 23.10
CA ARG A 258 -17.49 -1.49 23.97
C ARG A 258 -18.67 -0.81 23.28
N PRO A 259 -19.91 -1.28 23.49
CA PRO A 259 -21.09 -0.57 23.05
C PRO A 259 -21.11 0.88 23.57
N GLY A 260 -21.59 1.81 22.75
CA GLY A 260 -21.69 3.23 23.11
C GLY A 260 -20.38 4.02 23.08
N HIS A 261 -19.22 3.38 22.85
CA HIS A 261 -17.93 4.06 22.77
C HIS A 261 -17.51 4.26 21.30
N PRO A 262 -17.36 5.51 20.82
CA PRO A 262 -16.87 5.77 19.46
C PRO A 262 -15.46 5.21 19.28
N HIS A 263 -15.25 4.41 18.23
CA HIS A 263 -13.97 3.77 17.95
C HIS A 263 -13.25 4.34 16.71
N HIS A 264 -13.83 5.32 16.00
CA HIS A 264 -13.18 6.02 14.88
C HIS A 264 -12.66 5.12 13.73
N PHE A 265 -13.29 3.97 13.49
CA PHE A 265 -13.00 3.06 12.36
C PHE A 265 -11.48 2.85 12.15
N LYS A 266 -11.01 2.95 10.90
CA LYS A 266 -9.62 2.80 10.49
C LYS A 266 -8.67 3.79 11.16
N GLY A 267 -9.10 5.04 11.38
CA GLY A 267 -8.28 6.04 12.07
C GLY A 267 -7.96 5.63 13.51
N GLY A 268 -8.95 5.12 14.25
CA GLY A 268 -8.73 4.59 15.59
C GLY A 268 -7.92 3.29 15.62
N ALA A 269 -8.08 2.44 14.59
CA ALA A 269 -7.32 1.20 14.42
C ALA A 269 -5.82 1.49 14.22
N LEU A 270 -5.48 2.42 13.33
CA LEU A 270 -4.11 2.87 13.08
C LEU A 270 -3.50 3.54 14.32
N ASN A 271 -4.26 4.36 15.04
CA ASN A 271 -3.79 4.96 16.30
C ASN A 271 -3.49 3.90 17.38
N ALA A 272 -4.27 2.82 17.43
CA ALA A 272 -3.98 1.69 18.32
C ALA A 272 -2.72 0.94 17.88
N LEU A 273 -2.56 0.68 16.58
CA LEU A 273 -1.33 0.07 16.03
C LEU A 273 -0.09 0.88 16.39
N LEU A 274 -0.11 2.19 16.18
CA LEU A 274 0.99 3.09 16.51
C LEU A 274 1.38 3.01 17.99
N ARG A 275 0.40 2.99 18.90
CA ARG A 275 0.67 2.89 20.35
C ARG A 275 1.26 1.53 20.75
N VAL A 276 0.79 0.44 20.15
CA VAL A 276 1.31 -0.91 20.44
C VAL A 276 2.70 -1.09 19.85
N SER A 277 2.91 -0.67 18.60
CA SER A 277 4.22 -0.65 17.93
C SER A 277 5.26 0.13 18.74
N ALA A 278 4.90 1.33 19.25
CA ALA A 278 5.79 2.14 20.08
C ALA A 278 6.30 1.43 21.35
N VAL A 279 5.57 0.42 21.85
CA VAL A 279 5.96 -0.37 23.03
C VAL A 279 6.74 -1.63 22.64
N ILE A 280 6.40 -2.27 21.52
CA ILE A 280 6.98 -3.56 21.13
C ILE A 280 8.29 -3.38 20.33
N THR A 281 8.27 -2.59 19.26
CA THR A 281 9.42 -2.43 18.33
C THR A 281 9.96 -1.01 18.29
N ASN A 282 9.10 -0.01 18.52
CA ASN A 282 9.41 1.41 18.46
C ASN A 282 10.13 1.81 17.15
N ALA A 283 9.65 1.29 16.01
CA ALA A 283 10.25 1.58 14.72
C ALA A 283 10.08 3.06 14.33
N PRO A 284 11.12 3.72 13.80
CA PRO A 284 11.04 5.12 13.38
C PRO A 284 10.21 5.33 12.11
N TYR A 285 9.97 4.27 11.33
CA TYR A 285 9.18 4.30 10.10
C TYR A 285 8.12 3.21 10.11
N PHE A 286 6.98 3.51 9.50
CA PHE A 286 5.95 2.51 9.27
C PHE A 286 5.34 2.62 7.87
N VAL A 287 4.83 1.50 7.38
CA VAL A 287 4.12 1.35 6.11
C VAL A 287 2.67 1.01 6.43
N VAL A 288 1.72 1.72 5.83
CA VAL A 288 0.30 1.39 5.97
C VAL A 288 -0.16 0.68 4.70
N LEU A 289 -0.71 -0.52 4.87
CA LEU A 289 -1.32 -1.33 3.82
C LEU A 289 -2.79 -1.59 4.14
N ASP A 290 -3.61 -1.54 3.10
CA ASP A 290 -4.99 -2.01 3.17
C ASP A 290 -4.98 -3.54 3.07
N CYS A 291 -6.00 -4.20 3.61
CA CYS A 291 -6.03 -5.67 3.68
C CYS A 291 -6.07 -6.36 2.30
N ASP A 292 -6.51 -5.65 1.26
CA ASP A 292 -6.56 -6.08 -0.13
C ASP A 292 -5.36 -5.60 -0.97
N MET A 293 -4.38 -4.96 -0.33
CA MET A 293 -3.20 -4.37 -0.99
C MET A 293 -1.91 -5.03 -0.54
N TYR A 294 -1.27 -5.77 -1.45
CA TYR A 294 0.04 -6.37 -1.20
C TYR A 294 1.18 -5.58 -1.88
N CYS A 295 2.40 -5.71 -1.34
CA CYS A 295 3.58 -5.11 -1.95
C CYS A 295 4.02 -5.94 -3.17
N HIS A 296 3.71 -5.44 -4.38
CA HIS A 296 4.11 -6.14 -5.62
C HIS A 296 5.63 -6.28 -5.74
N ASN A 297 6.38 -5.19 -5.53
CA ASN A 297 7.84 -5.22 -5.51
C ASN A 297 8.33 -5.49 -4.06
N PRO A 298 9.07 -6.58 -3.80
CA PRO A 298 9.58 -6.90 -2.48
C PRO A 298 10.56 -5.86 -1.92
N LEU A 299 11.18 -5.06 -2.79
CA LEU A 299 12.10 -3.98 -2.41
C LEU A 299 11.36 -2.73 -1.90
N SER A 300 10.03 -2.69 -1.86
CA SER A 300 9.26 -1.47 -1.60
C SER A 300 9.70 -0.70 -0.34
N ALA A 301 10.03 -1.41 0.75
CA ALA A 301 10.58 -0.80 1.96
C ALA A 301 11.94 -0.13 1.72
N ARG A 302 12.86 -0.82 1.05
CA ARG A 302 14.18 -0.28 0.64
C ARG A 302 14.05 0.91 -0.31
N LEU A 303 13.11 0.85 -1.26
CA LEU A 303 12.85 1.97 -2.18
C LEU A 303 12.43 3.23 -1.41
N ALA A 304 11.63 3.10 -0.36
CA ALA A 304 11.28 4.21 0.52
C ALA A 304 12.51 4.72 1.31
N MET A 305 13.38 3.83 1.78
CA MET A 305 14.61 4.21 2.49
C MET A 305 15.57 5.04 1.62
N CYS A 306 15.52 4.93 0.28
CA CYS A 306 16.29 5.79 -0.62
C CYS A 306 15.98 7.30 -0.45
N PHE A 307 14.79 7.63 0.07
CA PHE A 307 14.40 9.00 0.37
C PHE A 307 14.66 9.37 1.84
N TYR A 308 14.37 8.48 2.78
CA TYR A 308 14.54 8.75 4.21
C TYR A 308 15.99 8.73 4.68
N LEU A 309 16.89 8.05 3.96
CA LEU A 309 18.31 8.03 4.26
C LEU A 309 19.12 9.06 3.47
N ASP A 310 18.47 9.86 2.62
CA ASP A 310 19.12 11.00 1.95
C ASP A 310 19.21 12.19 2.92
N PRO A 311 20.41 12.61 3.36
CA PRO A 311 20.56 13.69 4.35
C PRO A 311 19.96 15.03 3.92
N LYS A 312 19.82 15.28 2.61
CA LYS A 312 19.28 16.53 2.07
C LYS A 312 17.75 16.54 2.02
N LEU A 313 17.14 15.36 1.89
CA LEU A 313 15.70 15.18 1.69
C LEU A 313 14.99 14.70 2.95
N ALA A 314 15.60 13.81 3.74
CA ALA A 314 15.06 13.25 4.97
C ALA A 314 14.40 14.28 5.90
N PRO A 315 15.01 15.45 6.22
CA PRO A 315 14.37 16.44 7.10
C PRO A 315 13.20 17.21 6.46
N LYS A 316 12.90 16.98 5.18
CA LYS A 316 11.88 17.72 4.40
C LYS A 316 10.70 16.84 3.98
N ILE A 317 10.73 15.56 4.30
CA ILE A 317 9.68 14.61 3.91
C ILE A 317 9.07 13.98 5.14
N ALA A 318 7.76 13.75 5.09
CA ALA A 318 7.01 13.09 6.14
C ALA A 318 6.52 11.70 5.72
N TRP A 319 6.25 11.48 4.43
CA TRP A 319 5.89 10.17 3.89
C TRP A 319 6.34 9.99 2.44
N VAL A 320 6.46 8.74 2.00
CA VAL A 320 6.67 8.33 0.61
C VAL A 320 5.42 7.61 0.13
N GLN A 321 4.69 8.20 -0.82
CA GLN A 321 3.49 7.60 -1.39
C GLN A 321 3.83 6.74 -2.60
N PHE A 322 3.38 5.48 -2.59
CA PHE A 322 3.44 4.60 -3.75
C PHE A 322 2.14 4.68 -4.55
N PRO A 323 2.19 4.59 -5.89
CA PRO A 323 0.99 4.46 -6.70
C PRO A 323 0.32 3.11 -6.44
N GLN A 324 -1.00 3.13 -6.21
CA GLN A 324 -1.79 1.91 -6.09
C GLN A 324 -2.20 1.43 -7.47
N LYS A 325 -1.99 0.13 -7.75
CA LYS A 325 -2.37 -0.51 -9.01
C LYS A 325 -3.34 -1.64 -8.73
N PHE A 326 -4.45 -1.65 -9.45
CA PHE A 326 -5.53 -2.63 -9.32
C PHE A 326 -5.45 -3.65 -10.47
N HIS A 327 -5.89 -4.88 -10.21
CA HIS A 327 -5.82 -6.03 -11.13
C HIS A 327 -7.19 -6.64 -11.44
N ASN A 328 -8.26 -5.89 -11.17
CA ASN A 328 -9.66 -6.31 -11.28
C ASN A 328 -10.23 -6.19 -12.70
#